data_AF-A0A7C3LAV6-F1
#
_entry.id   AF-A0A7C3LAV6-F1
#
_cell.length_a   1.000
_cell.length_b   1.000
_cell.length_c   1.000
_cell.angle_alpha   90.00
_cell.angle_beta   90.00
_cell.angle_gamma   90.00
#
_symmetry.space_group_name_H-M   'P 1'
#
loop_
_entity.id
_entity.type
_entity.pdbx_description
1 polymer ?
#
loop_
_entity_poly.entity_id
_entity_poly.type
_entity_poly.pdbx_seq_one_letter_code
_entity_poly.pdbx_strand_id
1 'polypeptide(L)'
;MSKLEKILRARQKAGKTFRKIKMRCHLNADILYARIREEFDKVKDHRASNASISLSDALMSAFAMFCLKDPSLLAFERRRQDDPDSLHEMFSIKNIPSDSQMRTILDPVSARNLRRPFKVIFAQLQRGKVLEKMTWLA
;
A
#
# COMPACT_ATOMS: atom_id res chain seq x y z
N MET A 1 -5.89 -29.26 -21.93
CA MET A 1 -6.47 -28.29 -20.97
C MET A 1 -6.23 -26.90 -21.52
N SER A 2 -7.27 -26.29 -22.09
CA SER A 2 -7.20 -24.98 -22.74
C SER A 2 -6.82 -23.88 -21.73
N LYS A 3 -6.08 -22.85 -22.17
CA LYS A 3 -5.72 -21.68 -21.34
C LYS A 3 -6.96 -21.06 -20.67
N LEU A 4 -8.10 -21.10 -21.38
CA LEU A 4 -9.40 -20.61 -20.91
C LEU A 4 -9.94 -21.39 -19.70
N GLU A 5 -9.83 -22.72 -19.72
CA GLU A 5 -10.33 -23.58 -18.64
C GLU A 5 -9.51 -23.40 -17.35
N LYS A 6 -8.20 -23.18 -17.48
CA LYS A 6 -7.33 -22.88 -16.33
C LYS A 6 -7.73 -21.57 -15.66
N ILE A 7 -8.00 -20.52 -16.45
CA ILE A 7 -8.44 -19.20 -15.94
C ILE A 7 -9.80 -19.33 -15.24
N LEU A 8 -10.77 -20.01 -15.86
CA LEU A 8 -12.09 -20.24 -15.28
C LEU A 8 -12.02 -20.99 -13.94
N ARG A 9 -11.20 -22.05 -13.87
CA ARG A 9 -11.00 -22.81 -12.62
C ARG A 9 -10.30 -21.98 -11.53
N ALA A 10 -9.32 -21.15 -11.89
CA ALA A 10 -8.66 -20.23 -10.95
C ALA A 10 -9.66 -19.21 -10.40
N ARG A 11 -10.53 -18.65 -11.25
CA ARG A 11 -11.58 -17.69 -10.88
C ARG A 11 -12.64 -18.31 -9.98
N GLN A 12 -13.08 -19.54 -10.27
CA GLN A 12 -13.97 -20.31 -9.39
C GLN A 12 -13.34 -20.63 -8.03
N LYS A 13 -12.06 -21.03 -8.01
CA LYS A 13 -11.33 -21.25 -6.75
C LYS A 13 -11.22 -19.98 -5.93
N ALA A 14 -10.85 -18.85 -6.54
CA ALA A 14 -10.81 -17.56 -5.86
C ALA A 14 -12.17 -17.22 -5.23
N GLY A 15 -13.27 -17.32 -6.00
CA GLY A 15 -14.63 -17.07 -5.49
C GLY A 15 -15.05 -17.99 -4.33
N LYS A 16 -14.65 -19.27 -4.35
CA LYS A 16 -14.88 -20.19 -3.22
C LYS A 16 -14.05 -19.81 -1.99
N THR A 17 -12.80 -19.39 -2.16
CA THR A 17 -11.93 -18.91 -1.06
C THR A 17 -12.50 -17.64 -0.41
N PHE A 18 -12.98 -16.68 -1.22
CA PHE A 18 -13.61 -15.46 -0.72
C PHE A 18 -14.87 -15.74 0.12
N ARG A 19 -15.66 -16.75 -0.23
CA ARG A 19 -16.84 -17.15 0.57
C ARG A 19 -16.48 -17.81 1.90
N LYS A 20 -15.29 -18.43 1.99
CA LYS A 20 -14.81 -19.09 3.20
C LYS A 20 -14.17 -18.11 4.18
N ILE A 21 -13.54 -17.04 3.69
CA ILE A 21 -12.90 -16.01 4.51
C ILE A 21 -13.92 -14.89 4.77
N LYS A 22 -14.44 -14.78 5.99
CA LYS A 22 -15.26 -13.63 6.40
C LYS A 22 -14.39 -12.38 6.45
N MET A 23 -14.42 -11.57 5.39
CA MET A 23 -13.69 -10.31 5.30
C MET A 23 -14.19 -9.32 6.35
N ARG A 24 -13.26 -8.69 7.08
CA ARG A 24 -13.60 -7.64 8.04
C ARG A 24 -13.74 -6.31 7.31
N CYS A 25 -14.85 -5.60 7.52
CA CYS A 25 -15.13 -4.34 6.82
C CYS A 25 -14.13 -3.21 7.11
N HIS A 26 -13.46 -3.22 8.26
CA HIS A 26 -12.54 -2.15 8.68
C HIS A 26 -11.09 -2.61 8.92
N LEU A 27 -10.84 -3.92 8.77
CA LEU A 27 -9.56 -4.57 9.04
C LEU A 27 -9.23 -5.55 7.90
N ASN A 28 -9.33 -5.06 6.67
CA ASN A 28 -8.81 -5.69 5.46
C ASN A 28 -7.68 -4.80 4.87
N ALA A 29 -6.82 -5.36 4.04
CA ALA A 29 -5.70 -4.61 3.47
C ALA A 29 -6.19 -3.38 2.68
N ASP A 30 -7.20 -3.56 1.83
CA ASP A 30 -7.72 -2.50 0.95
C ASP A 30 -8.18 -1.26 1.74
N ILE A 31 -8.96 -1.42 2.81
CA ILE A 31 -9.45 -0.29 3.62
C ILE A 31 -8.33 0.33 4.44
N LEU A 32 -7.37 -0.49 4.93
CA LEU A 32 -6.21 0.03 5.65
C LEU A 32 -5.32 0.86 4.73
N TYR A 33 -5.06 0.41 3.50
CA TYR A 33 -4.26 1.12 2.52
C TYR A 33 -4.97 2.38 2.01
N ALA A 34 -6.28 2.32 1.79
CA ALA A 34 -7.08 3.51 1.45
C ALA A 34 -6.97 4.60 2.54
N ARG A 35 -7.06 4.23 3.82
CA ARG A 35 -6.88 5.18 4.94
C ARG A 35 -5.48 5.76 5.01
N ILE A 36 -4.45 4.96 4.73
CA ILE A 36 -3.07 5.47 4.66
C ILE A 36 -2.96 6.52 3.56
N ARG A 37 -3.53 6.25 2.38
CA ARG A 37 -3.56 7.19 1.27
C ARG A 37 -4.28 8.50 1.63
N GLU A 38 -5.46 8.41 2.26
CA GLU A 38 -6.21 9.58 2.74
C GLU A 38 -5.38 10.46 3.70
N GLU A 39 -4.56 9.85 4.57
CA GLU A 39 -3.67 10.58 5.46
C GLU A 39 -2.46 11.18 4.72
N PHE A 40 -1.95 10.51 3.67
CA PHE A 40 -0.90 11.04 2.81
C PHE A 40 -1.38 12.21 1.93
N ASP A 41 -2.63 12.20 1.47
CA ASP A 41 -3.22 13.32 0.72
C ASP A 41 -3.34 14.60 1.58
N LYS A 42 -3.35 14.49 2.91
CA LYS A 42 -3.34 15.64 3.84
C LYS A 42 -1.94 16.22 4.07
N VAL A 43 -0.89 15.58 3.57
CA VAL A 43 0.48 16.08 3.70
C VAL A 43 0.67 17.24 2.73
N LYS A 44 1.07 18.39 3.25
CA LYS A 44 1.36 19.57 2.43
C LYS A 44 2.52 19.26 1.48
N ASP A 45 2.28 19.37 0.18
CA ASP A 45 3.34 19.24 -0.82
C ASP A 45 4.28 20.45 -0.74
N HIS A 46 5.58 20.16 -0.63
CA HIS A 46 6.64 21.18 -0.60
C HIS A 46 7.07 21.59 -2.01
N ARG A 47 6.70 20.80 -3.02
CA ARG A 47 7.05 21.02 -4.42
C ARG A 47 6.10 22.00 -5.09
N ALA A 48 6.48 22.48 -6.27
CA ALA A 48 5.64 23.32 -7.11
C ALA A 48 4.41 22.56 -7.63
N SER A 49 3.34 23.31 -7.95
CA SER A 49 2.06 22.76 -8.41
C SER A 49 2.11 22.05 -9.77
N ASN A 50 3.21 22.18 -10.50
CA ASN A 50 3.44 21.51 -11.78
C ASN A 50 4.09 20.12 -11.63
N ALA A 51 4.16 19.58 -10.43
CA ALA A 51 4.66 18.22 -10.20
C ALA A 51 3.78 17.19 -10.96
N SER A 52 4.41 16.38 -11.81
CA SER A 52 3.74 15.33 -12.58
C SER A 52 3.27 14.15 -11.73
N ILE A 53 3.92 13.92 -10.59
CA ILE A 53 3.62 12.83 -9.66
C ILE A 53 3.12 13.44 -8.35
N SER A 54 1.92 13.05 -7.91
CA SER A 54 1.37 13.51 -6.63
C SER A 54 2.24 13.07 -5.46
N LEU A 55 2.28 13.87 -4.40
CA LEU A 55 3.04 13.50 -3.21
C LEU A 55 2.51 12.20 -2.58
N SER A 56 1.19 12.01 -2.61
CA SER A 56 0.57 10.77 -2.12
C SER A 56 0.97 9.55 -2.91
N ASP A 57 1.13 9.64 -4.23
CA ASP A 57 1.62 8.52 -5.04
C ASP A 57 3.08 8.18 -4.71
N ALA A 58 3.93 9.19 -4.49
CA ALA A 58 5.31 8.96 -4.07
C ALA A 58 5.39 8.32 -2.67
N LEU A 59 4.57 8.78 -1.72
CA LEU A 59 4.48 8.23 -0.37
C LEU A 59 3.91 6.80 -0.36
N MET A 60 2.87 6.54 -1.16
CA MET A 60 2.32 5.19 -1.35
C MET A 60 3.32 4.26 -2.04
N SER A 61 4.14 4.75 -2.98
CA SER A 61 5.21 3.96 -3.60
C SER A 61 6.29 3.56 -2.59
N ALA A 62 6.70 4.49 -1.72
CA ALA A 62 7.62 4.16 -0.63
C ALA A 62 7.02 3.15 0.35
N PHE A 63 5.74 3.34 0.71
CA PHE A 63 5.01 2.40 1.54
C PHE A 63 4.96 1.00 0.91
N ALA A 64 4.67 0.91 -0.39
CA ALA A 64 4.64 -0.35 -1.13
C ALA A 64 6.01 -1.05 -1.10
N MET A 65 7.10 -0.32 -1.35
CA MET A 65 8.47 -0.86 -1.23
C MET A 65 8.71 -1.50 0.14
N PHE A 66 8.36 -0.81 1.23
CA PHE A 66 8.54 -1.34 2.59
C PHE A 66 7.64 -2.55 2.88
N CYS A 67 6.38 -2.52 2.41
CA CYS A 67 5.46 -3.65 2.55
C CYS A 67 5.94 -4.90 1.81
N LEU A 68 6.50 -4.73 0.62
CA LEU A 68 7.06 -5.79 -0.21
C LEU A 68 8.46 -6.23 0.23
N LYS A 69 9.06 -5.49 1.18
CA LYS A 69 10.40 -5.72 1.71
C LYS A 69 11.47 -5.73 0.61
N ASP A 70 11.32 -4.84 -0.37
CA ASP A 70 12.34 -4.71 -1.40
C ASP A 70 13.65 -4.18 -0.78
N PRO A 71 14.81 -4.75 -1.15
CA PRO A 71 16.09 -4.46 -0.48
C PRO A 71 16.62 -3.05 -0.79
N SER A 72 16.09 -2.38 -1.81
CA SER A 72 16.45 -1.02 -2.19
C SER A 72 15.39 -0.39 -3.09
N LEU A 73 15.45 0.95 -3.24
CA LEU A 73 14.61 1.69 -4.20
C LEU A 73 14.83 1.22 -5.64
N LEU A 74 16.08 0.86 -5.99
CA LEU A 74 16.40 0.33 -7.31
C LEU A 74 15.80 -1.06 -7.54
N ALA A 75 15.75 -1.90 -6.52
CA ALA A 75 15.09 -3.20 -6.61
C ALA A 75 13.57 -3.05 -6.79
N PHE A 76 12.95 -2.10 -6.09
CA PHE A 76 11.55 -1.75 -6.28
C PHE A 76 11.27 -1.21 -7.69
N GLU A 77 12.16 -0.39 -8.24
CA GLU A 77 12.08 0.06 -9.63
C GLU A 77 12.16 -1.10 -10.63
N ARG A 78 13.04 -2.08 -10.43
CA ARG A 78 13.07 -3.27 -11.29
C ARG A 78 11.77 -4.06 -11.20
N ARG A 79 11.24 -4.27 -9.99
CA ARG A 79 9.94 -4.94 -9.80
C ARG A 79 8.81 -4.25 -10.55
N ARG A 80 8.75 -2.91 -10.51
CA ARG A 80 7.69 -2.17 -11.21
C ARG A 80 7.77 -2.30 -12.74
N GLN A 81 8.96 -2.56 -13.28
CA GLN A 81 9.13 -2.81 -14.72
C GLN A 81 8.64 -4.20 -15.11
N ASP A 82 8.76 -5.20 -14.22
CA ASP A 82 8.34 -6.57 -14.48
C ASP A 82 6.82 -6.79 -14.26
N ASP A 83 6.25 -6.17 -13.21
CA ASP A 83 4.83 -6.31 -12.84
C ASP A 83 4.26 -5.02 -12.24
N PRO A 84 3.94 -4.00 -13.06
CA PRO A 84 3.38 -2.73 -12.59
C PRO A 84 1.94 -2.87 -12.10
N ASP A 85 1.15 -3.78 -12.70
CA ASP A 85 -0.29 -3.89 -12.45
C ASP A 85 -0.59 -4.22 -10.98
N SER A 86 0.21 -5.09 -10.36
CA SER A 86 0.05 -5.42 -8.94
C SER A 86 0.23 -4.21 -8.02
N LEU A 87 1.13 -3.27 -8.38
CA LEU A 87 1.37 -2.05 -7.60
C LEU A 87 0.21 -1.05 -7.76
N HIS A 88 -0.30 -0.91 -8.98
CA HIS A 88 -1.46 -0.07 -9.27
C HIS A 88 -2.72 -0.56 -8.55
N GLU A 89 -2.99 -1.87 -8.60
CA GLU A 89 -4.20 -2.45 -8.00
C GLU A 89 -4.11 -2.51 -6.47
N MET A 90 -3.04 -3.09 -5.91
CA MET A 90 -2.98 -3.35 -4.46
C MET A 90 -2.73 -2.08 -3.64
N PHE A 91 -1.90 -1.16 -4.14
CA PHE A 91 -1.52 0.05 -3.41
C PHE A 91 -2.23 1.31 -3.94
N SER A 92 -3.08 1.18 -4.97
CA SER A 92 -3.83 2.29 -5.55
C SER A 92 -2.93 3.48 -5.94
N ILE A 93 -1.75 3.19 -6.50
CA ILE A 93 -0.78 4.19 -6.98
C ILE A 93 -1.10 4.48 -8.44
N LYS A 94 -1.15 5.75 -8.88
CA LYS A 94 -1.35 6.06 -10.31
C LYS A 94 -0.01 6.23 -11.02
N ASN A 95 0.88 7.05 -10.46
CA ASN A 95 2.19 7.32 -11.04
C ASN A 95 3.30 6.87 -10.09
N ILE A 96 4.07 5.86 -10.49
CA ILE A 96 5.19 5.36 -9.67
C ILE A 96 6.47 6.12 -10.05
N PRO A 97 7.11 6.86 -9.14
CA PRO A 97 8.34 7.59 -9.42
C PRO A 97 9.54 6.66 -9.66
N SER A 98 10.56 7.15 -10.37
CA SER A 98 11.88 6.51 -10.41
C SER A 98 12.55 6.50 -9.03
N ASP A 99 13.56 5.65 -8.82
CA ASP A 99 14.30 5.57 -7.56
C ASP A 99 14.87 6.94 -7.16
N SER A 100 15.41 7.67 -8.13
CA SER A 100 16.02 8.98 -7.98
C SER A 100 14.96 10.05 -7.72
N GLN A 101 13.83 10.01 -8.44
CA GLN A 101 12.70 10.90 -8.16
C GLN A 101 12.12 10.65 -6.77
N MET A 102 12.00 9.38 -6.38
CA MET A 102 11.44 9.00 -5.09
C MET A 102 12.29 9.54 -3.94
N ARG A 103 13.64 9.47 -4.02
CA ARG A 103 14.54 10.13 -3.06
C ARG A 103 14.30 11.63 -3.00
N THR A 104 14.39 12.32 -4.13
CA THR A 104 14.22 13.78 -4.21
C THR A 104 12.88 14.26 -3.65
N ILE A 105 11.81 13.50 -3.87
CA ILE A 105 10.46 13.86 -3.38
C ILE A 105 10.35 13.62 -1.87
N LEU A 106 10.90 12.52 -1.37
CA LEU A 106 10.67 12.05 0.00
C LEU A 106 11.67 12.62 1.02
N ASP A 107 12.90 12.91 0.63
CA ASP A 107 13.94 13.42 1.53
C ASP A 107 13.52 14.70 2.29
N PRO A 108 12.81 15.66 1.68
CA PRO A 108 12.34 16.86 2.38
C PRO A 108 11.06 16.63 3.22
N VAL A 109 10.42 15.46 3.14
CA VAL A 109 9.18 15.18 3.86
C VAL A 109 9.48 14.93 5.34
N SER A 110 8.93 15.78 6.23
CA SER A 110 9.09 15.60 7.66
C SER A 110 8.51 14.25 8.13
N ALA A 111 9.31 13.48 8.87
CA ALA A 111 8.87 12.23 9.51
C ALA A 111 7.66 12.41 10.44
N ARG A 112 7.42 13.63 10.95
CA ARG A 112 6.23 13.96 11.75
C ARG A 112 4.93 13.72 10.97
N ASN A 113 4.95 13.92 9.66
CA ASN A 113 3.78 13.70 8.79
C ASN A 113 3.43 12.21 8.66
N LEU A 114 4.43 11.33 8.76
CA LEU A 114 4.24 9.87 8.71
C LEU A 114 3.63 9.29 10.00
N ARG A 115 3.60 10.05 11.09
CA ARG A 115 3.00 9.61 12.37
C ARG A 115 1.48 9.47 12.28
N ARG A 116 0.82 10.31 11.47
CA ARG A 116 -0.65 10.31 11.32
C ARG A 116 -1.18 9.01 10.70
N PRO A 117 -0.72 8.54 9.52
CA PRO A 117 -1.19 7.29 8.95
C PRO A 117 -0.97 6.10 9.90
N PHE A 118 0.19 6.03 10.55
CA PHE A 118 0.45 4.99 11.56
C PHE A 118 -0.60 4.99 12.69
N LYS A 119 -0.90 6.16 13.27
CA LYS A 119 -1.89 6.27 14.35
C LYS A 119 -3.30 5.89 13.92
N VAL A 120 -3.71 6.23 12.71
CA VAL A 120 -5.05 5.87 12.19
C VAL A 120 -5.20 4.35 12.11
N ILE A 121 -4.18 3.65 11.61
CA ILE A 121 -4.17 2.19 11.55
C ILE A 121 -4.14 1.59 12.95
N PHE A 122 -3.27 2.10 13.82
CA PHE A 122 -3.18 1.64 15.20
C PHE A 122 -4.53 1.77 15.95
N ALA A 123 -5.24 2.88 15.76
CA ALA A 123 -6.57 3.08 16.34
C ALA A 123 -7.62 2.08 15.79
N GLN A 124 -7.53 1.69 14.50
CA GLN A 124 -8.39 0.63 13.95
C GLN A 124 -8.08 -0.73 14.59
N LEU A 125 -6.80 -1.04 14.79
CA LEU A 125 -6.38 -2.29 15.44
C LEU A 125 -6.83 -2.35 16.91
N GLN A 126 -6.75 -1.23 17.64
CA GLN A 126 -7.28 -1.09 18.99
C GLN A 126 -8.80 -1.33 19.04
N ARG A 127 -9.57 -0.60 18.22
CA ARG A 127 -11.03 -0.76 18.15
C ARG A 127 -11.45 -2.18 17.79
N GLY A 128 -10.69 -2.84 16.92
CA GLY A 128 -10.93 -4.22 16.52
C GLY A 128 -10.45 -5.29 17.50
N LYS A 129 -9.95 -4.91 18.69
CA LYS A 129 -9.38 -5.80 19.72
C LYS A 129 -8.34 -6.77 19.17
N VAL A 130 -7.58 -6.34 18.15
CA VAL A 130 -6.53 -7.18 17.54
C VAL A 130 -5.26 -7.12 18.36
N LEU A 131 -4.96 -5.95 18.94
CA LEU A 131 -3.75 -5.76 19.75
C LEU A 131 -3.72 -6.62 21.01
N GLU A 132 -4.88 -6.91 21.61
CA GLU A 132 -4.99 -7.81 22.76
C GLU A 132 -4.42 -9.20 22.43
N LYS A 133 -4.60 -9.67 21.18
CA LYS A 133 -4.07 -10.96 20.70
C LYS A 133 -2.56 -10.95 20.44
N MET A 134 -1.98 -9.77 20.33
CA MET A 134 -0.54 -9.56 20.09
C MET A 134 0.21 -9.29 21.40
N THR A 135 -0.51 -9.22 22.52
CA THR A 135 0.11 -9.13 23.85
C THR A 135 0.58 -10.52 24.20
N TRP A 136 1.89 -10.74 24.24
CA TRP A 136 2.43 -11.96 24.81
C TRP A 136 2.10 -11.99 26.31
N LEU A 137 1.80 -13.19 26.82
CA LEU A 137 1.59 -13.45 28.24
C LEU A 137 2.78 -12.87 29.03
N ALA A 138 2.47 -12.01 30.00
CA ALA A 138 3.42 -11.61 31.03
C ALA A 138 3.76 -12.80 31.94
#